data_AF-A0AAV2PKD0-F1
#
_entry.id   AF-A0AAV2PKD0-F1
#
_cell.length_a   1.000
_cell.length_b   1.000
_cell.length_c   1.000
_cell.angle_alpha   90.00
_cell.angle_beta   90.00
_cell.angle_gamma   90.00
#
_symmetry.space_group_name_H-M   'P 1'
#
loop_
_entity.id
_entity.type
_entity.pdbx_description
1 polymer ?
#
loop_
_entity_poly.entity_id
_entity_poly.type
_entity_poly.pdbx_seq_one_letter_code
_entity_poly.pdbx_strand_id
1 'polypeptide(L)'
;FVFKSYNLNKPPSFYLHDEENVFFTNINEGTTCFIQGTDLQNSHENCTCKAQYFGKDCGIPAAAWFAFFQDKGSNPNLRKRTHPRRVIHGMQVSYELVLFETRLHELYNTVDAFVIVESNYTDYGEPKPLWFLDRLKNGYLRNFQKKILHIFVNSKPPNAKRNSWRAHDYMRSFL
;
A
#
# COMPACT_ATOMS: atom_id res chain seq x y z
N PHE A 1 10.67 13.27 -15.12
CA PHE A 1 10.41 12.43 -13.93
C PHE A 1 9.77 13.32 -12.87
N VAL A 2 8.81 12.80 -12.09
CA VAL A 2 7.85 13.59 -11.27
C VAL A 2 8.56 14.57 -10.34
N PHE A 3 9.68 14.15 -9.75
CA PHE A 3 10.38 14.96 -8.76
C PHE A 3 11.35 16.01 -9.33
N LYS A 4 11.58 16.08 -10.65
CA LYS A 4 12.58 16.99 -11.26
C LYS A 4 12.38 18.46 -10.86
N SER A 5 11.12 18.88 -10.77
CA SER A 5 10.72 20.25 -10.41
C SER A 5 10.00 20.32 -9.06
N TYR A 6 10.27 19.37 -8.16
CA TYR A 6 9.58 19.28 -6.87
C TYR A 6 9.92 20.47 -5.96
N ASN A 7 8.88 21.19 -5.54
CA ASN A 7 8.96 22.33 -4.63
C ASN A 7 8.46 21.93 -3.24
N LEU A 8 9.32 22.01 -2.23
CA LEU A 8 9.00 21.69 -0.83
C LEU A 8 7.91 22.60 -0.24
N ASN A 9 7.89 23.87 -0.64
CA ASN A 9 6.95 24.88 -0.11
C ASN A 9 5.60 24.83 -0.82
N LYS A 10 5.53 24.16 -1.98
CA LYS A 10 4.32 23.99 -2.78
C LYS A 10 4.33 22.59 -3.41
N PRO A 11 4.13 21.53 -2.60
CA PRO A 11 4.11 20.18 -3.12
C PRO A 11 2.96 20.03 -4.13
N PRO A 12 3.17 19.29 -5.23
CA PRO A 12 2.11 19.03 -6.19
C PRO A 12 0.99 18.19 -5.56
N SER A 13 -0.24 18.40 -6.02
CA SER A 13 -1.36 17.53 -5.66
C SER A 13 -1.11 16.10 -6.13
N PHE A 14 -1.38 15.13 -5.26
CA PHE A 14 -1.27 13.71 -5.56
C PHE A 14 -2.67 13.13 -5.74
N TYR A 15 -2.94 12.50 -6.89
CA TYR A 15 -4.24 11.95 -7.22
C TYR A 15 -4.18 10.42 -7.21
N LEU A 16 -5.10 9.82 -6.46
CA LEU A 16 -5.34 8.38 -6.49
C LEU A 16 -6.32 8.10 -7.62
N HIS A 17 -5.91 7.23 -8.54
CA HIS A 17 -6.78 6.76 -9.61
C HIS A 17 -7.62 5.59 -9.10
N ASP A 18 -8.89 5.56 -9.48
CA ASP A 18 -9.73 4.41 -9.22
C ASP A 18 -9.36 3.27 -10.17
N GLU A 19 -9.34 2.05 -9.61
CA GLU A 19 -9.07 0.86 -10.38
C GLU A 19 -10.36 0.40 -11.06
N GLU A 20 -10.39 0.41 -12.38
CA GLU A 20 -11.56 0.00 -13.19
C GLU A 20 -11.60 -1.52 -13.44
N ASN A 21 -10.69 -2.28 -12.82
CA ASN A 21 -10.62 -3.72 -13.00
C ASN A 21 -11.90 -4.40 -12.49
N VAL A 22 -12.46 -5.27 -13.34
CA VAL A 22 -13.61 -6.10 -12.97
C VAL A 22 -13.08 -7.34 -12.25
N PHE A 23 -13.41 -7.47 -10.97
CA PHE A 23 -12.96 -8.59 -10.13
C PHE A 23 -13.99 -9.72 -10.01
N PHE A 24 -15.26 -9.42 -10.29
CA PHE A 24 -16.38 -10.32 -10.08
C PHE A 24 -17.23 -10.43 -11.35
N THR A 25 -17.75 -11.62 -11.61
CA THR A 25 -18.66 -11.87 -12.73
C THR A 25 -19.89 -12.67 -12.28
N ASN A 26 -21.03 -12.44 -12.92
CA ASN A 26 -22.24 -13.21 -12.66
C ASN A 26 -22.25 -14.47 -13.53
N ILE A 27 -22.52 -15.62 -12.93
CA ILE A 27 -22.64 -16.89 -13.66
C ILE A 27 -24.11 -17.23 -13.93
N ASN A 28 -25.00 -16.83 -13.02
CA ASN A 28 -26.45 -16.95 -13.15
C ASN A 28 -27.14 -15.81 -12.38
N GLU A 29 -28.48 -15.81 -12.36
CA GLU A 29 -29.27 -14.90 -11.55
C GLU A 29 -29.06 -15.17 -10.05
N GLY A 30 -28.17 -14.40 -9.43
CA GLY A 30 -27.93 -14.42 -7.98
C GLY A 30 -26.59 -15.01 -7.53
N THR A 31 -25.84 -15.69 -8.42
CA THR A 31 -24.48 -16.16 -8.12
C THR A 31 -23.46 -15.30 -8.84
N THR A 32 -22.70 -14.53 -8.04
CA THR A 32 -21.54 -13.78 -8.51
C THR A 32 -20.26 -14.40 -7.95
N CYS A 33 -19.27 -14.63 -8.80
CA CYS A 33 -18.02 -15.30 -8.44
C CYS A 33 -16.81 -14.39 -8.66
N PHE A 34 -15.75 -14.60 -7.87
CA PHE A 34 -14.48 -13.90 -8.00
C PHE A 34 -13.67 -14.49 -9.16
N ILE A 35 -13.39 -13.68 -10.18
CA ILE A 35 -12.86 -14.15 -11.48
C ILE A 35 -11.53 -14.90 -11.31
N GLN A 36 -10.62 -14.39 -10.50
CA GLN A 36 -9.30 -14.99 -10.34
C GLN A 36 -9.37 -16.34 -9.60
N GLY A 37 -10.26 -16.45 -8.60
CA GLY A 37 -10.39 -17.62 -7.73
C GLY A 37 -11.37 -18.69 -8.22
N THR A 38 -12.15 -18.43 -9.26
CA THR A 38 -13.17 -19.36 -9.79
C THR A 38 -12.73 -20.01 -11.09
N ASP A 39 -13.00 -21.31 -11.23
CA ASP A 39 -12.99 -22.00 -12.51
C ASP A 39 -14.33 -21.75 -13.23
N LEU A 40 -14.35 -20.73 -14.07
CA LEU A 40 -15.56 -20.28 -14.76
C LEU A 40 -16.13 -21.31 -15.75
N GLN A 41 -15.33 -22.27 -16.24
CA GLN A 41 -15.80 -23.27 -17.20
C GLN A 41 -16.64 -24.36 -16.51
N ASN A 42 -16.25 -24.72 -15.29
CA ASN A 42 -16.91 -25.75 -14.48
C ASN A 42 -17.88 -25.15 -13.44
N SER A 43 -18.13 -23.85 -13.52
CA SER A 43 -19.10 -23.16 -12.65
C SER A 43 -20.43 -23.02 -13.37
N HIS A 44 -21.49 -23.55 -12.76
CA HIS A 44 -22.85 -23.48 -13.29
C HIS A 44 -23.76 -22.80 -12.27
N GLU A 45 -24.37 -23.56 -11.36
CA GLU A 45 -25.27 -23.01 -10.33
C GLU A 45 -24.51 -22.30 -9.20
N ASN A 46 -23.34 -22.85 -8.85
CA ASN A 46 -22.45 -22.37 -7.79
C ASN A 46 -21.04 -22.14 -8.34
N CYS A 47 -20.25 -21.29 -7.66
CA CYS A 47 -18.85 -21.04 -8.01
C CYS A 47 -17.99 -22.28 -7.68
N THR A 48 -17.35 -22.85 -8.69
CA THR A 48 -16.33 -23.90 -8.51
C THR A 48 -14.98 -23.23 -8.27
N CYS A 49 -14.44 -23.32 -7.06
CA CYS A 49 -13.21 -22.64 -6.69
C CYS A 49 -11.96 -23.35 -7.20
N LYS A 50 -10.99 -22.58 -7.71
CA LYS A 50 -9.64 -23.06 -7.99
C LYS A 50 -8.94 -23.46 -6.69
N ALA A 51 -7.89 -24.28 -6.81
CA ALA A 51 -7.01 -24.58 -5.69
C ALA A 51 -6.51 -23.26 -5.03
N GLN A 52 -6.46 -23.24 -3.70
CA GLN A 52 -6.10 -22.08 -2.86
C GLN A 52 -7.17 -20.98 -2.73
N TYR A 53 -8.39 -21.18 -3.24
CA TYR A 53 -9.50 -20.26 -3.05
C TYR A 53 -10.71 -20.94 -2.40
N PHE A 54 -11.41 -20.20 -1.55
CA PHE A 54 -12.49 -20.70 -0.70
C PHE A 54 -13.63 -19.67 -0.56
N GLY A 55 -14.73 -20.09 0.06
CA GLY A 55 -15.93 -19.28 0.28
C GLY A 55 -16.96 -19.39 -0.86
N LYS A 56 -18.16 -18.86 -0.62
CA LYS A 56 -19.30 -18.94 -1.56
C LYS A 56 -18.99 -18.39 -2.96
N ASP A 57 -18.20 -17.33 -3.03
CA ASP A 57 -17.83 -16.63 -4.26
C ASP A 57 -16.39 -16.93 -4.71
N CYS A 58 -15.69 -17.86 -4.05
CA CYS A 58 -14.26 -18.14 -4.24
C CYS A 58 -13.34 -16.92 -4.06
N GLY A 59 -13.78 -15.91 -3.30
CA GLY A 59 -13.01 -14.68 -3.07
C GLY A 59 -11.98 -14.77 -1.95
N ILE A 60 -11.95 -15.85 -1.16
CA ILE A 60 -11.10 -15.96 0.02
C ILE A 60 -9.85 -16.78 -0.30
N PRO A 61 -8.64 -16.19 -0.29
CA PRO A 61 -7.41 -16.95 -0.50
C PRO A 61 -7.11 -17.85 0.71
N ALA A 62 -6.43 -18.97 0.46
CA ALA A 62 -6.05 -19.99 1.44
C ALA A 62 -5.49 -19.40 2.74
N ALA A 63 -4.56 -18.43 2.62
CA ALA A 63 -3.93 -17.79 3.78
C ALA A 63 -4.95 -17.12 4.71
N ALA A 64 -5.96 -16.44 4.15
CA ALA A 64 -7.01 -15.82 4.95
C ALA A 64 -8.01 -16.87 5.47
N TRP A 65 -8.32 -17.88 4.65
CA TRP A 65 -9.23 -18.96 4.98
C TRP A 65 -8.78 -19.72 6.24
N PHE A 66 -7.57 -20.29 6.19
CA PHE A 66 -7.03 -21.09 7.28
C PHE A 66 -6.69 -20.27 8.52
N ALA A 67 -6.44 -18.96 8.38
CA ALA A 67 -6.16 -18.10 9.53
C ALA A 67 -7.41 -17.62 10.27
N PHE A 68 -8.52 -17.36 9.57
CA PHE A 68 -9.65 -16.60 10.15
C PHE A 68 -11.05 -17.17 9.89
N PHE A 69 -11.20 -18.10 8.94
CA PHE A 69 -12.52 -18.48 8.43
C PHE A 69 -12.80 -19.98 8.43
N GLN A 70 -11.79 -20.84 8.57
CA GLN A 70 -11.95 -22.30 8.57
C GLN A 70 -13.00 -22.75 9.60
N ASP A 71 -12.94 -22.22 10.82
CA ASP A 71 -13.88 -22.58 11.91
C ASP A 71 -15.25 -21.90 11.77
N LYS A 72 -15.38 -20.90 10.88
CA LYS A 72 -16.64 -20.19 10.62
C LYS A 72 -17.46 -20.86 9.51
N GLY A 73 -16.99 -22.00 9.00
CA GLY A 73 -17.64 -22.75 7.93
C GLY A 73 -17.61 -22.03 6.58
N SER A 74 -18.37 -22.57 5.61
CA SER A 74 -18.37 -22.16 4.19
C SER A 74 -18.83 -20.72 3.92
N ASN A 75 -19.41 -20.05 4.91
CA ASN A 75 -20.08 -18.76 4.70
C ASN A 75 -19.80 -17.79 5.87
N PRO A 76 -18.55 -17.34 6.05
CA PRO A 76 -18.30 -16.22 6.94
C PRO A 76 -19.11 -15.01 6.47
N ASN A 77 -19.61 -14.17 7.40
CA ASN A 77 -20.37 -12.95 7.10
C ASN A 77 -19.49 -11.88 6.41
N LEU A 78 -19.01 -12.18 5.21
CA LEU A 78 -18.21 -11.32 4.36
C LEU A 78 -19.13 -10.72 3.31
N ARG A 79 -19.19 -9.39 3.29
CA ARG A 79 -19.91 -8.64 2.26
C ARG A 79 -18.91 -8.17 1.21
N LYS A 80 -19.19 -8.51 -0.05
CA LYS A 80 -18.47 -7.94 -1.20
C LYS A 80 -18.57 -6.42 -1.21
N ARG A 81 -17.46 -5.77 -1.56
CA ARG A 81 -17.40 -4.32 -1.75
C ARG A 81 -17.75 -3.98 -3.19
N THR A 82 -18.36 -2.82 -3.39
CA THR A 82 -18.64 -2.29 -4.73
C THR A 82 -17.39 -1.78 -5.42
N HIS A 83 -16.44 -1.24 -4.65
CA HIS A 83 -15.16 -0.76 -5.13
C HIS A 83 -14.02 -1.40 -4.30
N PRO A 84 -12.87 -1.72 -4.93
CA PRO A 84 -11.69 -2.18 -4.22
C PRO A 84 -11.26 -1.19 -3.12
N ARG A 85 -10.59 -1.70 -2.08
CA ARG A 85 -9.98 -0.84 -1.08
C ARG A 85 -8.67 -0.30 -1.63
N ARG A 86 -8.49 1.01 -1.51
CA ARG A 86 -7.18 1.61 -1.75
C ARG A 86 -6.21 1.22 -0.63
N VAL A 87 -5.01 0.81 -1.01
CA VAL A 87 -3.92 0.46 -0.10
C VAL A 87 -2.86 1.56 -0.20
N ILE A 88 -2.69 2.27 0.90
CA ILE A 88 -1.66 3.32 1.04
C ILE A 88 -0.60 2.79 2.00
N HIS A 89 0.65 2.80 1.57
CA HIS A 89 1.76 2.32 2.39
C HIS A 89 2.63 3.48 2.87
N GLY A 90 2.51 3.78 4.16
CA GLY A 90 3.30 4.81 4.83
C GLY A 90 4.64 4.26 5.32
N MET A 91 5.73 4.94 5.02
CA MET A 91 7.04 4.61 5.57
C MET A 91 7.92 5.84 5.78
N GLN A 92 8.73 5.78 6.82
CA GLN A 92 9.77 6.76 7.07
C GLN A 92 11.04 6.35 6.31
N VAL A 93 11.68 7.30 5.65
CA VAL A 93 12.98 7.06 5.02
C VAL A 93 14.13 7.50 5.94
N SER A 94 15.04 6.55 6.16
CA SER A 94 16.31 6.72 6.87
C SER A 94 17.44 6.06 6.04
N TYR A 95 18.55 5.65 6.64
CA TYR A 95 19.71 5.12 5.91
C TYR A 95 19.49 3.77 5.19
N GLU A 96 18.36 3.09 5.39
CA GLU A 96 18.07 1.75 4.86
C GLU A 96 17.52 1.79 3.41
N LEU A 97 18.30 2.37 2.49
CA LEU A 97 17.88 2.54 1.10
C LEU A 97 17.58 1.22 0.38
N VAL A 98 18.39 0.19 0.59
CA VAL A 98 18.20 -1.12 -0.06
C VAL A 98 16.86 -1.73 0.35
N LEU A 99 16.53 -1.69 1.64
CA LEU A 99 15.25 -2.20 2.14
C LEU A 99 14.07 -1.40 1.57
N PHE A 100 14.25 -0.10 1.44
CA PHE A 100 13.27 0.78 0.83
C PHE A 100 13.03 0.42 -0.64
N GLU A 101 14.08 0.22 -1.43
CA GLU A 101 13.96 -0.22 -2.83
C GLU A 101 13.25 -1.57 -2.95
N THR A 102 13.66 -2.56 -2.15
CA THR A 102 13.03 -3.88 -2.15
C THR A 102 11.53 -3.77 -1.84
N ARG A 103 11.13 -2.99 -0.83
CA ARG A 103 9.72 -2.78 -0.50
C ARG A 103 8.94 -2.17 -1.66
N LEU A 104 9.51 -1.18 -2.35
CA LEU A 104 8.85 -0.60 -3.52
C LEU A 104 8.66 -1.65 -4.62
N HIS A 105 9.69 -2.43 -4.94
CA HIS A 105 9.61 -3.46 -5.97
C HIS A 105 8.56 -4.52 -5.66
N GLU A 106 8.53 -5.02 -4.42
CA GLU A 106 7.56 -6.04 -4.00
C GLU A 106 6.12 -5.52 -3.98
N LEU A 107 5.91 -4.27 -3.54
CA LEU A 107 4.58 -3.74 -3.28
C LEU A 107 4.00 -2.89 -4.41
N TYR A 108 4.78 -2.55 -5.44
CA TYR A 108 4.38 -1.56 -6.45
C TYR A 108 3.06 -1.90 -7.16
N ASN A 109 2.82 -3.18 -7.44
CA ASN A 109 1.62 -3.62 -8.14
C ASN A 109 0.38 -3.66 -7.23
N THR A 110 0.58 -3.73 -5.92
CA THR A 110 -0.50 -3.91 -4.93
C THR A 110 -0.89 -2.60 -4.25
N VAL A 111 0.07 -1.71 -4.03
CA VAL A 111 -0.11 -0.44 -3.32
C VAL A 111 -0.47 0.67 -4.31
N ASP A 112 -1.45 1.50 -3.97
CA ASP A 112 -1.87 2.63 -4.79
C ASP A 112 -0.93 3.83 -4.63
N ALA A 113 -0.47 4.07 -3.40
CA ALA A 113 0.46 5.14 -3.08
C ALA A 113 1.40 4.79 -1.93
N PHE A 114 2.65 5.24 -2.07
CA PHE A 114 3.68 5.21 -1.04
C PHE A 114 3.79 6.60 -0.43
N VAL A 115 3.44 6.73 0.85
CA VAL A 115 3.65 7.98 1.60
C VAL A 115 5.02 7.87 2.26
N ILE A 116 5.94 8.73 1.84
CA ILE A 116 7.32 8.74 2.32
C ILE A 116 7.53 9.98 3.16
N VAL A 117 7.83 9.78 4.43
CA VAL A 117 8.15 10.88 5.34
C VAL A 117 9.66 11.04 5.44
N GLU A 118 10.14 12.25 5.21
CA GLU A 118 11.54 12.64 5.39
C GLU A 118 11.66 13.93 6.20
N SER A 119 12.50 13.91 7.24
CA SER A 119 12.81 15.09 8.06
C SER A 119 14.17 15.69 7.71
N ASN A 120 14.36 16.99 7.97
CA ASN A 120 15.69 17.63 8.02
C ASN A 120 16.39 17.48 9.38
N TYR A 121 15.88 16.62 10.27
CA TYR A 121 16.55 16.22 11.51
C TYR A 121 16.77 14.71 11.56
N THR A 122 17.85 14.29 12.22
CA THR A 122 18.08 12.89 12.61
C THR A 122 17.14 12.49 13.75
N ASP A 123 17.08 11.20 14.05
CA ASP A 123 16.34 10.68 15.22
C ASP A 123 16.88 11.19 16.56
N TYR A 124 18.08 11.80 16.55
CA TYR A 124 18.71 12.47 17.70
C TYR A 124 18.49 13.99 17.70
N GLY A 125 17.78 14.53 16.71
CA GLY A 125 17.47 15.96 16.60
C GLY A 125 18.62 16.83 16.10
N GLU A 126 19.60 16.23 15.41
CA GLU A 126 20.67 16.95 14.71
C GLU A 126 20.25 17.24 13.27
N PRO A 127 20.63 18.39 12.68
CA PRO A 127 20.31 18.69 11.29
C PRO A 127 20.84 17.63 10.32
N LYS A 128 20.04 17.26 9.32
CA LYS A 128 20.43 16.39 8.21
C LYS A 128 19.91 16.90 6.88
N PRO A 129 20.66 16.70 5.77
CA PRO A 129 20.16 17.02 4.44
C PRO A 129 19.00 16.07 4.05
N LEU A 130 18.18 16.53 3.09
CA LEU A 130 17.10 15.74 2.48
C LEU A 130 17.65 14.87 1.35
N TRP A 131 18.58 13.99 1.70
CA TRP A 131 19.33 13.17 0.75
C TRP A 131 18.42 12.28 -0.11
N PHE A 132 17.25 11.88 0.39
CA PHE A 132 16.33 11.05 -0.38
C PHE A 132 15.60 11.87 -1.43
N LEU A 133 15.06 13.04 -1.06
CA LEU A 133 14.48 13.98 -2.00
C LEU A 133 15.47 14.39 -3.09
N ASP A 134 16.73 14.63 -2.73
CA ASP A 134 17.78 14.98 -3.70
C ASP A 134 18.03 13.83 -4.70
N ARG A 135 18.03 12.58 -4.23
CA ARG A 135 18.10 11.41 -5.13
C ARG A 135 16.89 11.32 -6.05
N LEU A 136 15.67 11.52 -5.55
CA LEU A 136 14.45 11.53 -6.37
C LEU A 136 14.51 12.63 -7.45
N LYS A 137 14.99 13.83 -7.09
CA LYS A 137 15.24 14.95 -8.02
C LYS A 137 16.32 14.64 -9.06
N ASN A 138 17.22 13.70 -8.78
CA ASN A 138 18.25 13.23 -9.71
C ASN A 138 17.83 11.98 -10.50
N GLY A 139 16.56 11.57 -10.42
CA GLY A 139 15.99 10.49 -11.23
C GLY A 139 16.03 9.10 -10.59
N TYR A 140 16.43 9.01 -9.32
CA TYR A 140 16.32 7.76 -8.55
C TYR A 140 14.86 7.27 -8.51
N LEU A 141 14.66 5.96 -8.66
CA LEU A 141 13.34 5.31 -8.66
C LEU A 141 12.34 5.90 -9.66
N ARG A 142 12.83 6.39 -10.81
CA ARG A 142 12.02 7.05 -11.84
C ARG A 142 10.70 6.34 -12.16
N ASN A 143 10.69 5.01 -12.21
CA ASN A 143 9.50 4.20 -12.54
C ASN A 143 8.48 4.15 -11.39
N PHE A 144 8.94 4.36 -10.15
CA PHE A 144 8.12 4.33 -8.94
C PHE A 144 7.58 5.70 -8.56
N GLN A 145 8.26 6.79 -8.96
CA GLN A 145 7.94 8.16 -8.57
C GLN A 145 6.47 8.56 -8.75
N LYS A 146 5.74 7.96 -9.71
CA LYS A 146 4.31 8.25 -9.94
C LYS A 146 3.39 7.83 -8.78
N LYS A 147 3.81 6.85 -7.97
CA LYS A 147 3.09 6.38 -6.79
C LYS A 147 3.66 6.95 -5.48
N ILE A 148 4.69 7.80 -5.55
CA ILE A 148 5.36 8.32 -4.35
C ILE A 148 4.80 9.69 -3.99
N LEU A 149 4.26 9.80 -2.77
CA LEU A 149 3.94 11.05 -2.09
C LEU A 149 5.04 11.34 -1.06
N HIS A 150 5.80 12.42 -1.24
CA HIS A 150 6.84 12.83 -0.30
C HIS A 150 6.29 13.86 0.69
N ILE A 151 6.40 13.57 1.98
CA ILE A 151 6.03 14.46 3.08
C ILE A 151 7.33 14.95 3.72
N PHE A 152 7.56 16.26 3.63
CA PHE A 152 8.69 16.91 4.28
C PHE A 152 8.30 17.40 5.68
N VAL A 153 9.05 16.97 6.69
CA VAL A 153 8.89 17.39 8.08
C VAL A 153 10.01 18.36 8.46
N ASN A 154 9.69 19.65 8.54
CA ASN A 154 10.62 20.73 8.85
C ASN A 154 10.72 21.08 10.35
N SER A 155 10.46 20.11 11.22
CA SER A 155 10.39 20.35 12.66
C SER A 155 11.28 19.40 13.41
N LYS A 156 11.95 19.94 14.44
CA LYS A 156 12.80 19.16 15.32
C LYS A 156 11.92 18.29 16.22
N PRO A 157 12.14 16.96 16.27
CA PRO A 157 11.37 16.10 17.15
C PRO A 157 11.58 16.49 18.62
N PRO A 158 10.50 16.68 19.40
CA PRO A 158 10.60 17.07 20.79
C PRO A 158 11.31 15.98 21.61
N ASN A 159 12.29 16.36 22.43
CA ASN A 159 13.06 15.46 23.29
C ASN A 159 13.85 14.34 22.56
N ALA A 160 14.13 14.50 21.26
CA ALA A 160 14.85 13.51 20.44
C ALA A 160 16.20 13.07 21.04
N LYS A 161 16.97 14.02 21.61
CA LYS A 161 18.26 13.73 22.26
C LYS A 161 18.19 12.77 23.45
N ARG A 162 17.02 12.67 24.10
CA ARG A 162 16.82 11.84 25.29
C ARG A 162 16.19 10.49 24.96
N ASN A 163 15.45 10.38 23.85
CA ASN A 163 14.75 9.16 23.47
C ASN A 163 14.46 9.14 21.95
N SER A 164 15.16 8.27 21.21
CA SER A 164 14.97 8.08 19.78
C SER A 164 13.57 7.57 19.42
N TRP A 165 12.90 6.83 20.31
CA TRP A 165 11.53 6.36 20.10
C TRP A 165 10.54 7.52 19.96
N ARG A 166 10.75 8.62 20.68
CA ARG A 166 9.91 9.83 20.56
C ARG A 166 10.09 10.54 19.23
N ALA A 167 11.31 10.51 18.67
CA ALA A 167 11.55 11.07 17.35
C ALA A 167 10.86 10.25 16.25
N HIS A 168 10.89 8.92 16.36
CA HIS A 168 10.14 8.05 15.44
C HIS A 168 8.62 8.20 15.60
N ASP A 169 8.12 8.24 16.83
CA ASP A 169 6.69 8.46 17.10
C ASP A 169 6.21 9.80 16.52
N TYR A 170 7.02 10.86 16.70
CA TYR A 170 6.76 12.16 16.11
C TYR A 170 6.64 12.08 14.58
N MET A 171 7.56 11.38 13.90
CA MET A 171 7.48 11.21 12.43
C MET A 171 6.29 10.37 11.98
N ARG A 172 5.88 9.36 12.77
CA ARG A 172 4.69 8.55 12.48
C ARG A 172 3.39 9.34 12.58
N SER A 173 3.35 10.44 13.33
CA SER A 173 2.15 11.29 13.38
C SER A 173 1.85 12.03 12.07
N PHE A 174 2.78 12.01 11.11
CA PHE A 174 2.61 12.55 9.76
C PHE A 174 2.24 11.48 8.71
N LEU A 175 2.03 10.22 9.13
CA LEU A 175 1.54 9.11 8.31
C LEU A 175 0.05 8.83 8.59
#